data_AF-A0A817VIB5-F1
#
_entry.id   AF-A0A817VIB5-F1
#
_cell.length_a   1.000
_cell.length_b   1.000
_cell.length_c   1.000
_cell.angle_alpha   90.00
_cell.angle_beta   90.00
_cell.angle_gamma   90.00
#
_symmetry.space_group_name_H-M   'P 1'
#
loop_
_entity.id
_entity.type
_entity.pdbx_description
1 polymer ?
#
loop_
_entity_poly.entity_id
_entity_poly.type
_entity_poly.pdbx_seq_one_letter_code
_entity_poly.pdbx_strand_id
1 'polypeptide(L)'
;MWFQLAIEVLMKMKEDNLRKSIEDLVLVCKRHYAGNGPAENTLKQLEENYTSLDAVWWYTGETFIYRILNRALKRQDFEILILFRFLIRDLHEQLAQEQKIIQKNAVITVYRGQSMTLDELESFRTNETKFVAFNKLLSTSLSRRQAISYANAYNQDSTKTLVLFEIEADTRLKGAQPFASVSHLSQYKMEEEVLFMLGTIFKILDISRHENEKLWIIKMVLSGDQDNELKEIFETMKKQIPEETNIGELGNIFANMGQYDKATRYYKRLFNLLPESHEELSLCYCNLGHMFLKTYAFQHAYLYFQKGLDLESQKSSPNKRLLAGLYNGLGCSTMDPEQRLQYHKQSLNIMGTIAIDPRNMAGLYANIGQDYFQKKDYDSALHYYNEAMKIQNGVLPEKHPDRTLMLTFLGELLQCKKDYGLALDNYKKALEIQSYCVPHSIDVARTFKCIADLHDIKEEFSEALSNYNHALEVYEKFPLNTYHSEVEETLWRISALYANIGNYSLAIEGYERLLYIQLSYIPSYDLTFVDTYKRLGATFVGAENVPAALDCFYKALSILERNFNSSDHPEIVAVKEGIRFMMHNL
;
A
#
# COMPACT_ATOMS: atom_id res chain seq x y z
N MET A 1 -9.30 0.71 -4.69
CA MET A 1 -8.51 0.36 -5.88
C MET A 1 -7.76 -0.98 -5.72
N TRP A 2 -6.67 -1.07 -4.95
CA TRP A 2 -5.87 -2.31 -4.86
C TRP A 2 -6.65 -3.57 -4.44
N PHE A 3 -7.55 -3.44 -3.47
CA PHE A 3 -8.42 -4.57 -3.10
C PHE A 3 -9.29 -5.04 -4.26
N GLN A 4 -9.85 -4.13 -5.07
CA GLN A 4 -10.62 -4.49 -6.27
C GLN A 4 -9.74 -5.17 -7.32
N LEU A 5 -8.50 -4.70 -7.52
CA LEU A 5 -7.55 -5.36 -8.43
C LEU A 5 -7.20 -6.78 -7.94
N ALA A 6 -7.05 -6.99 -6.63
CA ALA A 6 -6.84 -8.32 -6.08
C ALA A 6 -8.04 -9.26 -6.32
N ILE A 7 -9.28 -8.75 -6.26
CA ILE A 7 -10.45 -9.55 -6.60
C ILE A 7 -10.55 -9.80 -8.10
N GLU A 8 -10.15 -8.84 -8.95
CA GLU A 8 -10.02 -9.07 -10.39
C GLU A 8 -9.03 -10.21 -10.68
N VAL A 9 -7.88 -10.24 -9.98
CA VAL A 9 -6.94 -11.36 -10.05
C VAL A 9 -7.61 -12.67 -9.64
N LEU A 10 -8.41 -12.71 -8.56
CA LEU A 10 -9.11 -13.93 -8.16
C LEU A 10 -10.12 -14.41 -9.20
N MET A 11 -10.89 -13.50 -9.80
CA MET A 11 -11.89 -13.86 -10.81
C MET A 11 -11.26 -14.40 -12.10
N LYS A 12 -10.08 -13.90 -12.47
CA LYS A 12 -9.30 -14.36 -13.63
C LYS A 12 -8.37 -15.54 -13.32
N MET A 13 -8.33 -16.00 -12.07
CA MET A 13 -7.42 -17.06 -11.65
C MET A 13 -7.83 -18.39 -12.27
N LYS A 14 -6.87 -19.04 -12.92
CA LYS A 14 -7.10 -20.33 -13.57
C LYS A 14 -7.73 -21.33 -12.61
N GLU A 15 -8.77 -22.01 -13.10
CA GLU A 15 -9.44 -23.08 -12.37
C GLU A 15 -9.35 -24.38 -13.16
N ASP A 16 -8.32 -25.17 -12.85
CA ASP A 16 -8.10 -26.45 -13.55
C ASP A 16 -9.14 -27.51 -13.19
N ASN A 17 -9.71 -27.43 -11.98
CA ASN A 17 -10.68 -28.41 -11.49
C ASN A 17 -11.63 -27.76 -10.46
N LEU A 18 -12.85 -27.43 -10.90
CA LEU A 18 -13.91 -26.88 -10.06
C LEU A 18 -14.28 -27.82 -8.92
N ARG A 19 -14.39 -29.13 -9.19
CA ARG A 19 -14.75 -30.13 -8.18
C ARG A 19 -13.75 -30.14 -7.03
N LYS A 20 -12.46 -30.15 -7.34
CA LYS A 20 -11.39 -30.07 -6.35
C LYS A 20 -11.45 -28.76 -5.54
N SER A 21 -11.73 -27.64 -6.20
CA SER A 21 -11.86 -26.34 -5.51
C SER A 21 -13.03 -26.33 -4.52
N ILE A 22 -14.16 -26.94 -4.87
CA ILE A 22 -15.31 -27.12 -3.97
C ILE A 22 -14.94 -28.06 -2.81
N GLU A 23 -14.25 -29.17 -3.07
CA GLU A 23 -13.79 -30.11 -2.04
C GLU A 23 -12.85 -29.44 -1.02
N ASP A 24 -11.88 -28.66 -1.50
CA ASP A 24 -10.95 -27.90 -0.66
C ASP A 24 -11.70 -26.87 0.21
N LEU A 25 -12.67 -26.16 -0.37
CA LEU A 25 -13.53 -25.23 0.36
C LEU A 25 -14.36 -25.95 1.44
N VAL A 26 -15.00 -27.07 1.07
CA VAL A 26 -15.83 -27.88 1.98
C VAL A 26 -14.99 -28.40 3.14
N LEU A 27 -13.76 -28.86 2.88
CA LEU A 27 -12.85 -29.34 3.91
C LEU A 27 -12.51 -28.26 4.94
N VAL A 28 -12.22 -27.03 4.50
CA VAL A 28 -11.94 -25.90 5.39
C VAL A 28 -13.19 -25.51 6.19
N CYS A 29 -14.36 -25.51 5.55
CA CYS A 29 -15.63 -25.19 6.21
C CYS A 29 -16.01 -26.25 7.26
N LYS A 30 -15.79 -27.55 6.99
CA LYS A 30 -16.01 -28.63 7.97
C LYS A 30 -15.21 -28.41 9.26
N ARG A 31 -13.97 -27.91 9.17
CA ARG A 31 -13.15 -27.60 10.36
C ARG A 31 -13.71 -26.46 11.19
N HIS A 32 -14.34 -25.47 10.56
CA HIS A 32 -14.94 -24.33 11.26
C HIS A 32 -16.27 -24.67 11.94
N TYR A 33 -16.99 -25.67 11.44
CA TYR A 33 -18.35 -26.01 11.86
C TYR A 33 -18.50 -27.47 12.33
N ALA A 34 -17.42 -28.09 12.78
CA ALA A 34 -17.43 -29.47 13.26
C ALA A 34 -18.49 -29.65 14.36
N GLY A 35 -19.42 -30.61 14.17
CA GLY A 35 -20.49 -30.90 15.11
C GLY A 35 -21.78 -30.08 14.90
N ASN A 36 -21.85 -29.25 13.85
CA ASN A 36 -23.09 -28.59 13.42
C ASN A 36 -23.75 -29.39 12.29
N GLY A 37 -24.64 -30.33 12.65
CA GLY A 37 -25.31 -31.25 11.71
C GLY A 37 -25.99 -30.57 10.50
N PRO A 38 -26.77 -29.48 10.67
CA PRO A 38 -27.31 -28.72 9.55
C PRO A 38 -26.25 -28.16 8.59
N ALA A 39 -25.14 -27.64 9.12
CA ALA A 39 -24.04 -27.13 8.31
C ALA A 39 -23.33 -28.25 7.54
N GLU A 40 -23.15 -29.42 8.15
CA GLU A 40 -22.54 -30.59 7.50
C GLU A 40 -23.39 -31.14 6.34
N ASN A 41 -24.71 -31.19 6.50
CA ASN A 41 -25.62 -31.57 5.41
C ASN A 41 -25.57 -30.56 4.25
N THR A 42 -25.54 -29.27 4.56
CA THR A 42 -25.43 -28.20 3.55
C THR A 42 -24.11 -28.30 2.79
N LEU A 43 -23.00 -28.59 3.48
CA LEU A 43 -21.69 -28.81 2.87
C LEU A 43 -21.70 -29.98 1.89
N LYS A 44 -22.36 -31.08 2.25
CA LYS A 44 -22.52 -32.23 1.36
C LYS A 44 -23.33 -31.87 0.11
N GLN A 45 -24.41 -31.12 0.27
CA GLN A 45 -25.21 -30.64 -0.86
C GLN A 45 -24.44 -29.69 -1.77
N LEU A 46 -23.62 -28.79 -1.21
CA LEU A 46 -22.73 -27.94 -1.99
C LEU A 46 -21.75 -28.78 -2.81
N GLU A 47 -21.15 -29.78 -2.17
CA GLU A 47 -20.23 -30.70 -2.84
C GLU A 47 -20.93 -31.42 -4.00
N GLU A 48 -22.12 -31.98 -3.80
CA GLU A 48 -22.81 -32.82 -4.77
C GLU A 48 -23.52 -32.03 -5.88
N ASN A 49 -24.07 -30.85 -5.57
CA ASN A 49 -25.06 -30.19 -6.42
C ASN A 49 -24.69 -28.77 -6.86
N TYR A 50 -23.52 -28.24 -6.50
CA TYR A 50 -23.15 -26.88 -6.92
C TYR A 50 -23.06 -26.77 -8.45
N THR A 51 -23.74 -25.76 -8.99
CA THR A 51 -23.59 -25.31 -10.37
C THR A 51 -23.31 -23.81 -10.39
N SER A 52 -22.63 -23.33 -11.43
CA SER A 52 -22.39 -21.88 -11.60
C SER A 52 -23.68 -21.09 -11.84
N LEU A 53 -24.81 -21.76 -12.10
CA LEU A 53 -26.15 -21.15 -12.24
C LEU A 53 -26.89 -21.00 -10.90
N ASP A 54 -26.36 -21.54 -9.80
CA ASP A 54 -26.97 -21.45 -8.46
C ASP A 54 -26.14 -20.61 -7.46
N ALA A 55 -25.09 -19.91 -7.90
CA ALA A 55 -24.19 -19.13 -7.05
C ALA A 55 -24.92 -18.13 -6.14
N VAL A 56 -25.87 -17.35 -6.66
CA VAL A 56 -26.68 -16.42 -5.85
C VAL A 56 -27.54 -17.16 -4.82
N TRP A 57 -28.11 -18.32 -5.18
CA TRP A 57 -28.89 -19.14 -4.25
C TRP A 57 -28.03 -19.63 -3.08
N TRP A 58 -26.83 -20.14 -3.37
CA TRP A 58 -25.87 -20.58 -2.35
C TRP A 58 -25.39 -19.42 -1.45
N TYR A 59 -25.21 -18.23 -2.03
CA TYR A 59 -24.76 -17.05 -1.30
C TYR A 59 -25.85 -16.46 -0.39
N THR A 60 -27.10 -16.40 -0.85
CA THR A 60 -28.22 -15.77 -0.11
C THR A 60 -28.76 -16.64 1.02
N GLY A 61 -28.47 -17.94 1.00
CA GLY A 61 -28.94 -18.86 2.02
C GLY A 61 -28.41 -18.61 3.43
N GLU A 62 -29.13 -19.09 4.45
CA GLU A 62 -28.70 -19.06 5.87
C GLU A 62 -27.56 -20.07 6.16
N THR A 63 -26.62 -20.16 5.25
CA THR A 63 -25.51 -21.11 5.31
C THR A 63 -24.25 -20.41 5.81
N PHE A 64 -23.22 -21.21 6.10
CA PHE A 64 -21.91 -20.67 6.47
C PHE A 64 -21.24 -19.94 5.29
N ILE A 65 -21.64 -20.17 4.03
CA ILE A 65 -21.04 -19.57 2.83
C ILE A 65 -21.07 -18.05 2.92
N TYR A 66 -22.27 -17.48 3.12
CA TYR A 66 -22.46 -16.05 3.31
C TYR A 66 -21.56 -15.50 4.43
N ARG A 67 -21.55 -16.18 5.58
CA ARG A 67 -20.86 -15.72 6.79
C ARG A 67 -19.33 -15.79 6.63
N ILE A 68 -18.79 -16.89 6.11
CA ILE A 68 -17.36 -17.07 5.89
C ILE A 68 -16.88 -16.12 4.80
N LEU A 69 -17.57 -16.04 3.65
CA LEU A 69 -17.17 -15.18 2.55
C LEU A 69 -17.16 -13.71 2.99
N ASN A 70 -18.24 -13.22 3.61
CA ASN A 70 -18.27 -11.82 4.09
C ASN A 70 -17.25 -11.54 5.19
N ARG A 71 -16.95 -12.52 6.06
CA ARG A 71 -15.88 -12.40 7.05
C ARG A 71 -14.51 -12.33 6.39
N ALA A 72 -14.26 -13.16 5.38
CA ALA A 72 -13.01 -13.18 4.62
C ALA A 72 -12.82 -11.87 3.84
N LEU A 73 -13.87 -11.37 3.16
CA LEU A 73 -13.87 -10.08 2.48
C LEU A 73 -13.61 -8.93 3.47
N LYS A 74 -14.28 -8.90 4.62
CA LYS A 74 -14.09 -7.87 5.65
C LYS A 74 -12.65 -7.88 6.22
N ARG A 75 -12.06 -9.06 6.39
CA ARG A 75 -10.70 -9.23 6.93
C ARG A 75 -9.60 -9.23 5.86
N GLN A 76 -9.98 -9.18 4.59
CA GLN A 76 -9.07 -9.40 3.46
C GLN A 76 -8.26 -10.70 3.62
N ASP A 77 -8.94 -11.78 3.99
CA ASP A 77 -8.34 -13.10 4.18
C ASP A 77 -8.25 -13.84 2.84
N PHE A 78 -7.18 -13.54 2.09
CA PHE A 78 -7.00 -14.09 0.75
C PHE A 78 -6.73 -15.59 0.71
N GLU A 79 -6.35 -16.22 1.82
CA GLU A 79 -6.27 -17.69 1.88
C GLU A 79 -7.65 -18.32 1.73
N ILE A 80 -8.66 -17.73 2.39
CA ILE A 80 -10.05 -18.14 2.25
C ILE A 80 -10.62 -17.65 0.90
N LEU A 81 -10.34 -16.42 0.48
CA LEU A 81 -10.89 -15.88 -0.78
C LEU A 81 -10.41 -16.65 -2.01
N ILE A 82 -9.18 -17.19 -2.01
CA ILE A 82 -8.73 -18.10 -3.08
C ILE A 82 -9.64 -19.34 -3.17
N LEU A 83 -10.11 -19.89 -2.06
CA LEU A 83 -11.04 -21.03 -2.06
C LEU A 83 -12.43 -20.63 -2.58
N PHE A 84 -12.86 -19.40 -2.33
CA PHE A 84 -14.13 -18.84 -2.82
C PHE A 84 -14.06 -18.26 -4.24
N ARG A 85 -12.91 -18.29 -4.92
CA ARG A 85 -12.71 -17.60 -6.21
C ARG A 85 -13.74 -17.99 -7.28
N PHE A 86 -14.11 -19.26 -7.33
CA PHE A 86 -15.13 -19.76 -8.26
C PHE A 86 -16.51 -19.15 -7.95
N LEU A 87 -16.92 -19.16 -6.68
CA LEU A 87 -18.19 -18.58 -6.26
C LEU A 87 -18.23 -17.07 -6.51
N ILE A 88 -17.13 -16.36 -6.27
CA ILE A 88 -17.02 -14.91 -6.54
C ILE A 88 -17.18 -14.63 -8.05
N ARG A 89 -16.53 -15.41 -8.91
CA ARG A 89 -16.67 -15.30 -10.37
C ARG A 89 -18.10 -15.61 -10.82
N ASP A 90 -18.67 -16.71 -10.34
CA ASP A 90 -20.01 -17.14 -10.73
C ASP A 90 -21.10 -16.16 -10.23
N LEU A 91 -20.93 -15.57 -9.03
CA LEU A 91 -21.77 -14.48 -8.53
C LEU A 91 -21.70 -13.24 -9.45
N HIS A 92 -20.50 -12.84 -9.85
CA HIS A 92 -20.31 -11.72 -10.77
C HIS A 92 -21.02 -11.98 -12.10
N GLU A 93 -20.83 -13.17 -12.68
CA GLU A 93 -21.45 -13.56 -13.96
C GLU A 93 -22.97 -13.61 -13.88
N GLN A 94 -23.54 -14.22 -12.83
CA GLN A 94 -25.00 -14.25 -12.64
C GLN A 94 -25.60 -12.86 -12.48
N LEU A 95 -25.01 -12.02 -11.63
CA LEU A 95 -25.47 -10.64 -11.46
C LEU A 95 -25.41 -9.86 -12.78
N ALA A 96 -24.36 -10.06 -13.57
CA ALA A 96 -24.23 -9.44 -14.88
C ALA A 96 -25.28 -9.94 -15.89
N GLN A 97 -25.68 -11.22 -15.82
CA GLN A 97 -26.76 -11.78 -16.63
C GLN A 97 -28.13 -11.22 -16.21
N GLU A 98 -28.43 -11.22 -14.91
CA GLU A 98 -29.68 -10.69 -14.37
C GLU A 98 -29.85 -9.19 -14.62
N GLN A 99 -28.76 -8.41 -14.51
CA GLN A 99 -28.78 -6.99 -14.83
C GLN A 99 -29.19 -6.73 -16.29
N LYS A 100 -28.79 -7.59 -17.24
CA LYS A 100 -29.20 -7.47 -18.66
C LYS A 100 -30.70 -7.69 -18.84
N ILE A 101 -31.30 -8.58 -18.04
CA ILE A 101 -32.75 -8.85 -18.08
C ILE A 101 -33.54 -7.62 -17.60
N ILE A 102 -33.01 -6.89 -16.62
CA ILE A 102 -33.66 -5.74 -15.96
C ILE A 102 -33.48 -4.42 -16.74
N GLN A 103 -32.80 -4.37 -17.90
CA GLN A 103 -32.52 -3.15 -18.70
C GLN A 103 -33.75 -2.42 -19.30
N LYS A 104 -34.81 -2.20 -18.53
CA LYS A 104 -35.95 -1.35 -18.88
C LYS A 104 -35.97 -0.11 -17.97
N ASN A 105 -35.28 0.94 -18.40
CA ASN A 105 -35.46 2.35 -18.00
C ASN A 105 -35.82 2.62 -16.51
N ALA A 106 -35.09 2.03 -15.56
CA ALA A 106 -35.35 2.28 -14.15
C ALA A 106 -34.08 2.76 -13.45
N VAL A 107 -34.10 4.01 -13.01
CA VAL A 107 -33.36 4.41 -11.81
C VAL A 107 -34.14 3.79 -10.65
N ILE A 108 -33.47 2.95 -9.87
CA ILE A 108 -34.06 2.35 -8.68
C ILE A 108 -33.48 3.00 -7.43
N THR A 109 -34.31 3.15 -6.40
CA THR A 109 -33.84 3.54 -5.07
C THR A 109 -33.83 2.31 -4.19
N VAL A 110 -32.67 1.98 -3.65
CA VAL A 110 -32.48 0.86 -2.73
C VAL A 110 -31.95 1.35 -1.39
N TYR A 111 -32.24 0.59 -0.36
CA TYR A 111 -32.00 0.95 1.02
C TYR A 111 -31.18 -0.10 1.74
N ARG A 112 -30.23 0.34 2.55
CA ARG A 112 -29.48 -0.54 3.44
C ARG A 112 -29.39 0.07 4.84
N GLY A 113 -29.92 -0.65 5.81
CA GLY A 113 -29.77 -0.30 7.22
C GLY A 113 -28.55 -0.96 7.85
N GLN A 114 -27.79 -0.21 8.65
CA GLN A 114 -26.62 -0.71 9.37
C GLN A 114 -26.39 0.08 10.65
N SER A 115 -25.82 -0.56 11.68
CA SER A 115 -25.23 0.12 12.83
C SER A 115 -23.72 0.28 12.66
N MET A 116 -23.18 1.46 13.01
CA MET A 116 -21.75 1.78 12.90
C MET A 116 -21.32 2.77 14.00
N THR A 117 -20.03 2.93 14.23
CA THR A 117 -19.52 3.90 15.22
C THR A 117 -19.62 5.34 14.69
N LEU A 118 -19.52 6.33 15.58
CA LEU A 118 -19.46 7.74 15.15
C LEU A 118 -18.20 8.02 14.34
N ASP A 119 -17.07 7.40 14.68
CA ASP A 119 -15.82 7.55 13.91
C ASP A 119 -15.97 6.98 12.49
N GLU A 120 -16.63 5.82 12.33
CA GLU A 120 -16.96 5.26 11.02
C GLU A 120 -17.84 6.22 10.23
N LEU A 121 -18.84 6.86 10.85
CA LEU A 121 -19.69 7.86 10.19
C LEU A 121 -18.91 9.12 9.80
N GLU A 122 -18.06 9.65 10.67
CA GLU A 122 -17.24 10.83 10.39
C GLU A 122 -16.28 10.57 9.23
N SER A 123 -15.78 9.34 9.06
CA SER A 123 -14.96 8.98 7.90
C SER A 123 -15.68 9.20 6.54
N PHE A 124 -17.01 9.11 6.51
CA PHE A 124 -17.79 9.45 5.31
C PHE A 124 -17.88 10.97 5.10
N ARG A 125 -17.91 11.76 6.17
CA ARG A 125 -18.03 13.23 6.13
C ARG A 125 -16.71 13.91 5.76
N THR A 126 -15.59 13.36 6.22
CA THR A 126 -14.24 13.87 5.96
C THR A 126 -13.64 13.34 4.66
N ASN A 127 -14.34 12.44 3.95
CA ASN A 127 -13.88 11.91 2.67
C ASN A 127 -13.90 12.99 1.58
N GLU A 128 -12.72 13.53 1.27
CA GLU A 128 -12.52 14.59 0.28
C GLU A 128 -13.01 14.20 -1.13
N THR A 129 -12.88 12.92 -1.49
CA THR A 129 -13.29 12.43 -2.82
C THR A 129 -14.81 12.35 -2.98
N LYS A 130 -15.55 12.28 -1.86
CA LYS A 130 -16.98 11.91 -1.80
C LYS A 130 -17.33 10.57 -2.44
N PHE A 131 -16.36 9.73 -2.80
CA PHE A 131 -16.60 8.39 -3.35
C PHE A 131 -16.35 7.31 -2.31
N VAL A 132 -17.21 6.28 -2.29
CA VAL A 132 -17.12 5.13 -1.38
C VAL A 132 -17.23 3.86 -2.20
N ALA A 133 -16.36 2.89 -1.90
CA ALA A 133 -16.51 1.52 -2.37
C ALA A 133 -16.67 0.58 -1.17
N PHE A 134 -17.54 -0.42 -1.30
CA PHE A 134 -17.66 -1.47 -0.31
C PHE A 134 -16.78 -2.66 -0.70
N ASN A 135 -15.92 -3.11 0.23
CA ASN A 135 -15.05 -4.27 0.06
C ASN A 135 -15.79 -5.61 0.26
N LYS A 136 -17.12 -5.62 0.13
CA LYS A 136 -18.00 -6.78 0.29
C LYS A 136 -19.17 -6.66 -0.69
N LEU A 137 -19.90 -7.75 -0.92
CA LEU A 137 -21.18 -7.66 -1.62
C LEU A 137 -22.15 -6.81 -0.79
N LEU A 138 -22.86 -5.91 -1.46
CA LEU A 138 -23.80 -5.01 -0.81
C LEU A 138 -25.22 -5.53 -1.03
N SER A 139 -25.74 -6.23 -0.01
CA SER A 139 -27.16 -6.58 0.05
C SER A 139 -27.98 -5.33 0.45
N THR A 140 -29.04 -5.06 -0.31
CA THR A 140 -29.93 -3.91 -0.15
C THR A 140 -31.38 -4.34 -0.37
N SER A 141 -32.34 -3.53 0.08
CA SER A 141 -33.79 -3.79 -0.08
C SER A 141 -34.44 -2.65 -0.84
N LEU A 142 -35.46 -2.95 -1.65
CA LEU A 142 -36.35 -1.94 -2.24
C LEU A 142 -37.26 -1.27 -1.18
N SER A 143 -37.39 -1.87 0.01
CA SER A 143 -38.22 -1.37 1.10
C SER A 143 -37.41 -0.61 2.16
N ARG A 144 -37.60 0.71 2.22
CA ARG A 144 -37.03 1.57 3.27
C ARG A 144 -37.35 1.05 4.68
N ARG A 145 -38.59 0.62 4.89
CA ARG A 145 -39.06 0.12 6.20
C ARG A 145 -38.32 -1.14 6.61
N GLN A 146 -38.12 -2.06 5.67
CA GLN A 146 -37.39 -3.31 5.93
C GLN A 146 -35.92 -3.02 6.25
N ALA A 147 -35.26 -2.15 5.48
CA ALA A 147 -33.89 -1.72 5.76
C ALA A 147 -33.72 -1.11 7.17
N ILE A 148 -34.64 -0.23 7.60
CA ILE A 148 -34.64 0.34 8.96
C ILE A 148 -34.85 -0.75 10.01
N SER A 149 -35.71 -1.74 9.75
CA SER A 149 -35.91 -2.86 10.68
C SER A 149 -34.62 -3.67 10.89
N TYR A 150 -33.83 -3.90 9.83
CA TYR A 150 -32.53 -4.54 9.94
C TYR A 150 -31.54 -3.68 10.72
N ALA A 151 -31.48 -2.37 10.50
CA ALA A 151 -30.61 -1.48 11.28
C ALA A 151 -30.89 -1.59 12.78
N ASN A 152 -32.17 -1.62 13.16
CA ASN A 152 -32.61 -1.72 14.54
C ASN A 152 -32.33 -3.10 15.16
N ALA A 153 -32.47 -4.19 14.39
CA ALA A 153 -32.21 -5.54 14.88
C ALA A 153 -30.76 -5.74 15.38
N TYR A 154 -29.81 -4.97 14.85
CA TYR A 154 -28.38 -5.02 15.23
C TYR A 154 -27.96 -3.92 16.21
N ASN A 155 -28.91 -3.19 16.80
CA ASN A 155 -28.63 -2.11 17.76
C ASN A 155 -28.66 -2.60 19.21
N GLN A 156 -27.65 -3.39 19.58
CA GLN A 156 -27.48 -3.91 20.95
C GLN A 156 -26.41 -3.13 21.74
N ASP A 157 -25.76 -2.14 21.12
CA ASP A 157 -24.56 -1.47 21.62
C ASP A 157 -24.79 0.05 21.67
N SER A 158 -24.73 0.62 22.87
CA SER A 158 -24.99 2.05 23.09
C SER A 158 -23.94 2.98 22.46
N THR A 159 -22.81 2.44 22.01
CA THR A 159 -21.74 3.19 21.34
C THR A 159 -21.96 3.37 19.84
N LYS A 160 -22.95 2.68 19.27
CA LYS A 160 -23.23 2.69 17.83
C LYS A 160 -24.42 3.56 17.49
N THR A 161 -24.37 4.14 16.30
CA THR A 161 -25.46 4.90 15.71
C THR A 161 -26.11 4.14 14.57
N LEU A 162 -27.39 4.43 14.33
CA LEU A 162 -28.16 3.85 13.24
C LEU A 162 -27.92 4.67 11.98
N VAL A 163 -27.60 3.99 10.88
CA VAL A 163 -27.39 4.59 9.57
C VAL A 163 -28.25 3.87 8.53
N LEU A 164 -28.92 4.66 7.71
CA LEU A 164 -29.63 4.23 6.52
C LEU A 164 -28.89 4.78 5.30
N PHE A 165 -28.40 3.88 4.46
CA PHE A 165 -27.94 4.22 3.13
C PHE A 165 -29.15 4.27 2.20
N GLU A 166 -29.33 5.40 1.51
CA GLU A 166 -30.32 5.61 0.47
C GLU A 166 -29.57 5.76 -0.85
N ILE A 167 -29.73 4.78 -1.74
CA ILE A 167 -28.88 4.61 -2.91
C ILE A 167 -29.73 4.72 -4.16
N GLU A 168 -29.47 5.72 -4.99
CA GLU A 168 -30.00 5.80 -6.35
C GLU A 168 -29.08 5.04 -7.31
N ALA A 169 -29.61 4.01 -7.96
CA ALA A 169 -28.86 3.18 -8.89
C ALA A 169 -29.50 3.21 -10.28
N ASP A 170 -28.80 3.81 -11.25
CA ASP A 170 -29.21 3.76 -12.66
C ASP A 170 -28.74 2.45 -13.29
N THR A 171 -29.69 1.60 -13.67
CA THR A 171 -29.41 0.29 -14.30
C THR A 171 -28.81 0.39 -15.70
N ARG A 172 -28.86 1.57 -16.33
CA ARG A 172 -28.29 1.85 -17.66
C ARG A 172 -26.84 2.33 -17.59
N LEU A 173 -26.34 2.58 -16.37
CA LEU A 173 -25.02 3.15 -16.15
C LEU A 173 -23.95 2.19 -16.67
N LYS A 174 -23.14 2.68 -17.61
CA LYS A 174 -22.03 1.90 -18.17
C LYS A 174 -20.84 1.89 -17.23
N GLY A 175 -20.17 0.73 -17.18
CA GLY A 175 -18.95 0.51 -16.43
C GLY A 175 -19.09 0.45 -14.91
N ALA A 176 -20.30 0.43 -14.36
CA ALA A 176 -20.49 0.04 -12.97
C ALA A 176 -20.31 -1.48 -12.81
N GLN A 177 -19.89 -1.90 -11.62
CA GLN A 177 -19.91 -3.32 -11.25
C GLN A 177 -21.34 -3.87 -11.33
N PRO A 178 -21.53 -5.16 -11.65
CA PRO A 178 -22.86 -5.71 -11.81
C PRO A 178 -23.70 -5.62 -10.54
N PHE A 179 -25.00 -5.33 -10.71
CA PHE A 179 -25.98 -5.41 -9.65
C PHE A 179 -27.35 -5.76 -10.23
N ALA A 180 -28.15 -6.50 -9.47
CA ALA A 180 -29.47 -6.92 -9.91
C ALA A 180 -30.38 -7.21 -8.72
N SER A 181 -31.70 -7.17 -8.96
CA SER A 181 -32.64 -7.83 -8.05
C SER A 181 -32.39 -9.33 -8.13
N VAL A 182 -32.29 -9.97 -6.96
CA VAL A 182 -32.00 -11.40 -6.84
C VAL A 182 -33.18 -12.17 -6.24
N SER A 183 -34.36 -11.55 -6.11
CA SER A 183 -35.52 -12.14 -5.41
C SER A 183 -35.95 -13.50 -5.95
N HIS A 184 -35.88 -13.74 -7.27
CA HIS A 184 -36.23 -15.05 -7.86
C HIS A 184 -35.13 -16.10 -7.73
N LEU A 185 -33.87 -15.67 -7.54
CA LEU A 185 -32.70 -16.54 -7.35
C LEU A 185 -32.41 -16.82 -5.87
N SER A 186 -32.84 -15.93 -4.98
CA SER A 186 -32.56 -16.00 -3.55
C SER A 186 -33.25 -17.20 -2.91
N GLN A 187 -32.61 -17.76 -1.88
CA GLN A 187 -33.26 -18.77 -1.04
C GLN A 187 -34.48 -18.18 -0.30
N TYR A 188 -34.51 -16.85 -0.10
CA TYR A 188 -35.60 -16.10 0.51
C TYR A 188 -36.43 -15.37 -0.54
N LYS A 189 -37.33 -16.10 -1.23
CA LYS A 189 -38.15 -15.57 -2.34
C LYS A 189 -39.05 -14.38 -2.01
N MET A 190 -39.31 -14.13 -0.73
CA MET A 190 -40.13 -13.01 -0.26
C MET A 190 -39.31 -11.73 -0.02
N GLU A 191 -37.98 -11.82 -0.05
CA GLU A 191 -37.13 -10.65 0.12
C GLU A 191 -36.93 -9.96 -1.23
N GLU A 192 -37.29 -8.67 -1.28
CA GLU A 192 -37.01 -7.77 -2.41
C GLU A 192 -35.55 -7.31 -2.40
N GLU A 193 -34.64 -8.29 -2.38
CA GLU A 193 -33.21 -8.08 -2.30
C GLU A 193 -32.64 -7.61 -3.64
N VAL A 194 -31.85 -6.54 -3.59
CA VAL A 194 -30.97 -6.08 -4.67
C VAL A 194 -29.54 -6.23 -4.19
N LEU A 195 -28.75 -7.01 -4.92
CA LEU A 195 -27.38 -7.34 -4.57
C LEU A 195 -26.42 -6.62 -5.52
N PHE A 196 -25.50 -5.84 -4.95
CA PHE A 196 -24.40 -5.23 -5.71
C PHE A 196 -23.14 -6.05 -5.54
N MET A 197 -22.44 -6.24 -6.66
CA MET A 197 -21.14 -6.88 -6.65
C MET A 197 -20.14 -6.05 -5.84
N LEU A 198 -19.19 -6.74 -5.22
CA LEU A 198 -18.09 -6.10 -4.49
C LEU A 198 -17.35 -5.09 -5.39
N GLY A 199 -16.80 -4.04 -4.79
CA GLY A 199 -16.09 -3.02 -5.54
C GLY A 199 -16.99 -2.07 -6.31
N THR A 200 -18.31 -2.13 -6.14
CA THR A 200 -19.21 -1.08 -6.61
C THR A 200 -18.87 0.25 -5.92
N ILE A 201 -18.84 1.32 -6.71
CA ILE A 201 -18.49 2.67 -6.27
C ILE A 201 -19.75 3.54 -6.23
N PHE A 202 -19.90 4.28 -5.15
CA PHE A 202 -21.00 5.21 -4.92
C PHE A 202 -20.45 6.60 -4.62
N LYS A 203 -21.12 7.63 -5.12
CA LYS A 203 -20.84 9.03 -4.78
C LYS A 203 -21.79 9.48 -3.67
N ILE A 204 -21.24 9.98 -2.58
CA ILE A 204 -22.00 10.59 -1.48
C ILE A 204 -22.54 11.95 -1.95
N LEU A 205 -23.85 12.13 -1.81
CA LEU A 205 -24.54 13.38 -2.13
C LEU A 205 -24.81 14.20 -0.87
N ASP A 206 -25.27 13.55 0.19
CA ASP A 206 -25.65 14.20 1.44
C ASP A 206 -25.50 13.22 2.63
N ILE A 207 -25.20 13.78 3.80
CA ILE A 207 -25.19 13.08 5.08
C ILE A 207 -25.96 13.93 6.08
N SER A 208 -27.14 13.46 6.49
CA SER A 208 -28.05 14.22 7.36
C SER A 208 -28.62 13.36 8.49
N ARG A 209 -28.98 14.00 9.60
CA ARG A 209 -29.55 13.34 10.77
C ARG A 209 -31.06 13.58 10.84
N HIS A 210 -31.84 12.51 10.90
CA HIS A 210 -33.27 12.57 11.19
C HIS A 210 -33.51 12.41 12.69
N GLU A 211 -33.86 13.51 13.36
CA GLU A 211 -34.01 13.56 14.81
C GLU A 211 -35.12 12.64 15.35
N ASN A 212 -36.24 12.53 14.62
CA ASN A 212 -37.39 11.71 15.04
C ASN A 212 -37.10 10.21 15.06
N GLU A 213 -36.27 9.72 14.13
CA GLU A 213 -35.93 8.29 14.00
C GLU A 213 -34.59 7.94 14.69
N LYS A 214 -33.88 8.93 15.28
CA LYS A 214 -32.47 8.81 15.74
C LYS A 214 -31.58 8.11 14.70
N LEU A 215 -31.82 8.45 13.43
CA LEU A 215 -31.28 7.77 12.27
C LEU A 215 -30.47 8.76 11.42
N TRP A 216 -29.26 8.38 11.06
CA TRP A 216 -28.50 9.09 10.04
C TRP A 216 -28.84 8.56 8.65
N ILE A 217 -28.98 9.44 7.68
CA ILE A 217 -29.21 9.09 6.28
C ILE A 217 -28.00 9.51 5.48
N ILE A 218 -27.41 8.55 4.76
CA ILE A 218 -26.35 8.79 3.79
C ILE A 218 -26.97 8.59 2.41
N LYS A 219 -27.18 9.69 1.69
CA LYS A 219 -27.68 9.68 0.31
C LYS A 219 -26.52 9.50 -0.64
N MET A 220 -26.65 8.55 -1.55
CA MET A 220 -25.62 8.25 -2.53
C MET A 220 -26.20 7.85 -3.87
N VAL A 221 -25.39 8.02 -4.91
CA VAL A 221 -25.72 7.60 -6.28
C VAL A 221 -24.65 6.64 -6.78
N LEU A 222 -25.08 5.62 -7.52
CA LEU A 222 -24.18 4.70 -8.21
C LEU A 222 -23.30 5.45 -9.20
N SER A 223 -22.00 5.19 -9.17
CA SER A 223 -21.02 5.87 -10.02
C SER A 223 -20.63 5.03 -11.24
N GLY A 224 -20.52 5.66 -12.41
CA GLY A 224 -20.25 5.01 -13.70
C GLY A 224 -18.90 5.37 -14.31
N ASP A 225 -18.81 5.32 -15.64
CA ASP A 225 -17.59 5.68 -16.41
C ASP A 225 -17.18 7.16 -16.33
N GLN A 226 -18.14 8.09 -16.14
CA GLN A 226 -17.89 9.53 -16.36
C GLN A 226 -17.50 10.31 -15.10
N ASP A 227 -17.55 9.70 -13.91
CA ASP A 227 -17.57 10.45 -12.66
C ASP A 227 -16.25 10.46 -11.88
N ASN A 228 -15.20 9.73 -12.32
CA ASN A 228 -14.07 9.43 -11.44
C ASN A 228 -12.70 9.32 -12.15
N GLU A 229 -11.78 10.24 -11.88
CA GLU A 229 -10.37 10.18 -12.34
C GLU A 229 -9.62 8.94 -11.82
N LEU A 230 -9.97 8.43 -10.62
CA LEU A 230 -9.42 7.16 -10.12
C LEU A 230 -9.84 5.96 -10.97
N LYS A 231 -10.90 6.08 -11.79
CA LYS A 231 -11.33 5.00 -12.67
C LYS A 231 -10.40 4.85 -13.87
N GLU A 232 -9.93 5.94 -14.47
CA GLU A 232 -8.93 5.85 -15.56
C GLU A 232 -7.66 5.17 -15.05
N ILE A 233 -7.24 5.49 -13.82
CA ILE A 233 -6.13 4.84 -13.14
C ILE A 233 -6.43 3.36 -12.91
N PHE A 234 -7.60 3.03 -12.33
CA PHE A 234 -8.00 1.65 -12.08
C PHE A 234 -8.08 0.82 -13.37
N GLU A 235 -8.67 1.34 -14.45
CA GLU A 235 -8.75 0.67 -15.75
C GLU A 235 -7.37 0.49 -16.38
N THR A 236 -6.50 1.51 -16.24
CA THR A 236 -5.11 1.41 -16.67
C THR A 236 -4.39 0.31 -15.90
N MET A 237 -4.59 0.19 -14.58
CA MET A 237 -4.01 -0.88 -13.76
C MET A 237 -4.64 -2.24 -14.06
N LYS A 238 -5.96 -2.30 -14.27
CA LYS A 238 -6.71 -3.51 -14.59
C LYS A 238 -6.26 -4.13 -15.91
N LYS A 239 -6.01 -3.32 -16.95
CA LYS A 239 -5.48 -3.76 -18.24
C LYS A 239 -4.10 -4.42 -18.15
N GLN A 240 -3.39 -4.23 -17.04
CA GLN A 240 -2.07 -4.82 -16.80
C GLN A 240 -2.17 -6.21 -16.18
N ILE A 241 -3.33 -6.54 -15.61
CA ILE A 241 -3.60 -7.88 -15.09
C ILE A 241 -3.81 -8.80 -16.30
N PRO A 242 -3.04 -9.90 -16.42
CA PRO A 242 -3.22 -10.88 -17.49
C PRO A 242 -4.65 -11.42 -17.56
N GLU A 243 -5.10 -11.88 -18.74
CA GLU A 243 -6.43 -12.50 -18.89
C GLU A 243 -6.58 -13.78 -18.07
N GLU A 244 -5.50 -14.54 -17.93
CA GLU A 244 -5.42 -15.72 -17.08
C GLU A 244 -4.38 -15.47 -15.99
N THR A 245 -4.78 -15.55 -14.73
CA THR A 245 -3.92 -15.22 -13.59
C THR A 245 -3.63 -16.46 -12.72
N ASN A 246 -2.67 -16.32 -11.82
CA ASN A 246 -2.30 -17.33 -10.84
C ASN A 246 -2.04 -16.67 -9.46
N ILE A 247 -1.65 -17.47 -8.47
CA ILE A 247 -1.31 -16.98 -7.11
C ILE A 247 -0.16 -15.97 -7.10
N GLY A 248 0.76 -16.03 -8.07
CA GLY A 248 1.83 -15.05 -8.23
C GLY A 248 1.32 -13.64 -8.54
N GLU A 249 0.23 -13.51 -9.30
CA GLU A 249 -0.38 -12.21 -9.58
C GLU A 249 -0.99 -11.56 -8.32
N LEU A 250 -1.46 -12.35 -7.35
CA LEU A 250 -1.79 -11.80 -6.04
C LEU A 250 -0.54 -11.26 -5.35
N GLY A 251 0.58 -11.97 -5.48
CA GLY A 251 1.89 -11.50 -5.03
C GLY A 251 2.23 -10.12 -5.61
N ASN A 252 2.00 -9.90 -6.91
CA ASN A 252 2.22 -8.61 -7.56
C ASN A 252 1.34 -7.50 -6.94
N ILE A 253 0.06 -7.77 -6.71
CA ILE A 253 -0.85 -6.81 -6.08
C ILE A 253 -0.39 -6.46 -4.65
N PHE A 254 -0.03 -7.46 -3.84
CA PHE A 254 0.46 -7.21 -2.49
C PHE A 254 1.80 -6.48 -2.46
N ALA A 255 2.68 -6.75 -3.42
CA ALA A 255 3.94 -6.03 -3.57
C ALA A 255 3.69 -4.54 -3.85
N ASN A 256 2.76 -4.23 -4.77
CA ASN A 256 2.38 -2.85 -5.08
C ASN A 256 1.66 -2.14 -3.92
N MET A 257 0.98 -2.89 -3.05
CA MET A 257 0.41 -2.39 -1.80
C MET A 257 1.45 -2.17 -0.68
N GLY A 258 2.73 -2.49 -0.91
CA GLY A 258 3.78 -2.44 0.12
C GLY A 258 3.71 -3.58 1.14
N GLN A 259 2.85 -4.59 0.94
CA GLN A 259 2.70 -5.75 1.83
C GLN A 259 3.67 -6.88 1.41
N TYR A 260 4.97 -6.60 1.52
CA TYR A 260 6.04 -7.47 0.98
C TYR A 260 6.07 -8.87 1.61
N ASP A 261 5.69 -9.02 2.89
CA ASP A 261 5.60 -10.32 3.54
C ASP A 261 4.51 -11.21 2.92
N LYS A 262 3.34 -10.62 2.65
CA LYS A 262 2.25 -11.33 1.97
C LYS A 262 2.64 -11.69 0.54
N ALA A 263 3.23 -10.73 -0.18
CA ALA A 263 3.73 -10.98 -1.53
C ALA A 263 4.73 -12.14 -1.57
N THR A 264 5.72 -12.13 -0.67
CA THR A 264 6.71 -13.21 -0.51
C THR A 264 6.04 -14.56 -0.24
N ARG A 265 5.03 -14.59 0.62
CA ARG A 265 4.27 -15.82 0.91
C ARG A 265 3.60 -16.38 -0.34
N TYR A 266 2.96 -15.53 -1.15
CA TYR A 266 2.30 -15.98 -2.38
C TYR A 266 3.29 -16.43 -3.45
N TYR A 267 4.42 -15.73 -3.65
CA TYR A 267 5.46 -16.19 -4.56
C TYR A 267 6.08 -17.52 -4.12
N LYS A 268 6.34 -17.72 -2.81
CA LYS A 268 6.81 -19.01 -2.29
C LYS A 268 5.78 -20.12 -2.46
N ARG A 269 4.49 -19.81 -2.29
CA ARG A 269 3.41 -20.77 -2.53
C ARG A 269 3.36 -21.17 -4.00
N LEU A 270 3.44 -20.21 -4.93
CA LEU A 270 3.53 -20.51 -6.36
C LEU A 270 4.76 -21.37 -6.65
N PHE A 271 5.94 -20.97 -6.16
CA PHE A 271 7.18 -21.72 -6.32
C PHE A 271 7.05 -23.19 -5.90
N ASN A 272 6.40 -23.47 -4.76
CA ASN A 272 6.20 -24.83 -4.27
C ASN A 272 5.15 -25.64 -5.05
N LEU A 273 4.27 -24.99 -5.82
CA LEU A 273 3.27 -25.63 -6.66
C LEU A 273 3.83 -25.97 -8.06
N LEU A 274 4.90 -25.30 -8.49
CA LEU A 274 5.50 -25.49 -9.80
C LEU A 274 6.50 -26.66 -9.81
N PRO A 275 6.48 -27.55 -10.82
CA PRO A 275 7.53 -28.55 -11.04
C PRO A 275 8.90 -27.91 -11.28
N GLU A 276 10.00 -28.63 -11.00
CA GLU A 276 11.38 -28.14 -11.16
C GLU A 276 11.74 -27.67 -12.58
N SER A 277 11.04 -28.16 -13.61
CA SER A 277 11.23 -27.77 -15.01
C SER A 277 10.26 -26.70 -15.49
N HIS A 278 9.43 -26.14 -14.62
CA HIS A 278 8.38 -25.20 -15.02
C HIS A 278 8.94 -23.86 -15.49
N GLU A 279 8.42 -23.34 -16.60
CA GLU A 279 8.95 -22.14 -17.27
C GLU A 279 8.90 -20.89 -16.38
N GLU A 280 7.91 -20.79 -15.49
CA GLU A 280 7.72 -19.65 -14.57
C GLU A 280 8.66 -19.64 -13.36
N LEU A 281 9.48 -20.67 -13.11
CA LEU A 281 10.35 -20.69 -11.93
C LEU A 281 11.36 -19.53 -11.90
N SER A 282 11.90 -19.14 -13.05
CA SER A 282 12.80 -17.99 -13.13
C SER A 282 12.07 -16.67 -12.77
N LEU A 283 10.80 -16.54 -13.16
CA LEU A 283 9.97 -15.40 -12.77
C LEU A 283 9.70 -15.39 -11.25
N CYS A 284 9.44 -16.55 -10.64
CA CYS A 284 9.33 -16.67 -9.18
C CYS A 284 10.61 -16.22 -8.46
N TYR A 285 11.78 -16.63 -8.96
CA TYR A 285 13.06 -16.17 -8.42
C TYR A 285 13.23 -14.66 -8.55
N CYS A 286 12.91 -14.09 -9.71
CA CYS A 286 12.94 -12.65 -9.95
C CYS A 286 12.03 -11.90 -8.96
N ASN A 287 10.78 -12.32 -8.83
CA ASN A 287 9.80 -11.69 -7.94
C ASN A 287 10.20 -11.79 -6.47
N LEU A 288 10.73 -12.94 -6.02
CA LEU A 288 11.28 -13.10 -4.67
C LEU A 288 12.52 -12.22 -4.45
N GLY A 289 13.39 -12.10 -5.45
CA GLY A 289 14.53 -11.17 -5.43
C GLY A 289 14.09 -9.73 -5.21
N HIS A 290 13.04 -9.29 -5.91
CA HIS A 290 12.44 -7.97 -5.69
C HIS A 290 11.87 -7.81 -4.28
N MET A 291 11.27 -8.83 -3.68
CA MET A 291 10.79 -8.74 -2.30
C MET A 291 11.94 -8.58 -1.30
N PHE A 292 13.05 -9.29 -1.50
CA PHE A 292 14.24 -9.11 -0.68
C PHE A 292 14.87 -7.72 -0.85
N LEU A 293 14.82 -7.11 -2.03
CA LEU A 293 15.22 -5.69 -2.18
C LEU A 293 14.34 -4.76 -1.34
N LYS A 294 13.03 -4.99 -1.36
CA LYS A 294 12.06 -4.17 -0.61
C LYS A 294 12.17 -4.32 0.91
N THR A 295 12.74 -5.44 1.39
CA THR A 295 13.05 -5.67 2.81
C THR A 295 14.53 -5.44 3.14
N TYR A 296 15.28 -4.77 2.26
CA TYR A 296 16.71 -4.42 2.44
C TYR A 296 17.65 -5.62 2.61
N ALA A 297 17.21 -6.83 2.25
CA ALA A 297 18.00 -8.06 2.28
C ALA A 297 18.81 -8.22 0.96
N PHE A 298 19.69 -7.26 0.67
CA PHE A 298 20.40 -7.15 -0.63
C PHE A 298 21.16 -8.42 -1.04
N GLN A 299 21.83 -9.10 -0.10
CA GLN A 299 22.55 -10.35 -0.38
C GLN A 299 21.60 -11.49 -0.81
N HIS A 300 20.43 -11.59 -0.17
CA HIS A 300 19.41 -12.56 -0.56
C HIS A 300 18.81 -12.19 -1.92
N ALA A 301 18.55 -10.90 -2.15
CA ALA A 301 18.08 -10.43 -3.45
C ALA A 301 19.04 -10.83 -4.58
N TYR A 302 20.33 -10.55 -4.42
CA TYR A 302 21.38 -10.92 -5.37
C TYR A 302 21.35 -12.42 -5.68
N LEU A 303 21.32 -13.27 -4.64
CA LEU A 303 21.28 -14.73 -4.80
C LEU A 303 20.06 -15.21 -5.59
N TYR A 304 18.88 -14.64 -5.32
CA TYR A 304 17.65 -15.03 -6.01
C TYR A 304 17.65 -14.56 -7.47
N PHE A 305 18.09 -13.32 -7.75
CA PHE A 305 18.25 -12.87 -9.13
C PHE A 305 19.28 -13.71 -9.90
N GLN A 306 20.39 -14.09 -9.27
CA GLN A 306 21.38 -14.97 -9.89
C GLN A 306 20.79 -16.34 -10.25
N LYS A 307 20.04 -16.97 -9.34
CA LYS A 307 19.36 -18.25 -9.62
C LYS A 307 18.36 -18.13 -10.77
N GLY A 308 17.58 -17.05 -10.80
CA GLY A 308 16.66 -16.78 -11.90
C GLY A 308 17.39 -16.60 -13.24
N LEU A 309 18.52 -15.88 -13.22
CA LEU A 309 19.37 -15.65 -14.40
C LEU A 309 19.99 -16.94 -14.91
N ASP A 310 20.52 -17.78 -14.03
CA ASP A 310 21.12 -19.06 -14.39
C ASP A 310 20.09 -19.99 -15.06
N LEU A 311 18.87 -20.07 -14.50
CA LEU A 311 17.79 -20.87 -15.07
C LEU A 311 17.32 -20.32 -16.42
N GLU A 312 17.13 -19.01 -16.54
CA GLU A 312 16.64 -18.40 -17.78
C GLU A 312 17.66 -18.50 -18.91
N SER A 313 18.96 -18.40 -18.59
CA SER A 313 20.06 -18.49 -19.54
C SER A 313 20.26 -19.90 -20.10
N GLN A 314 19.79 -20.94 -19.39
CA GLN A 314 19.87 -22.34 -19.84
C GLN A 314 18.73 -22.72 -20.79
N LYS A 315 17.69 -21.90 -20.92
CA LYS A 315 16.57 -22.18 -21.82
C LYS A 315 16.99 -22.03 -23.29
N SER A 316 16.43 -22.88 -24.15
CA SER A 316 16.63 -22.79 -25.61
C SER A 316 16.06 -21.50 -26.21
N SER A 317 15.00 -20.96 -25.59
CA SER A 317 14.41 -19.68 -25.94
C SER A 317 14.22 -18.82 -24.68
N PRO A 318 15.25 -18.08 -24.25
CA PRO A 318 15.17 -17.23 -23.06
C PRO A 318 14.17 -16.10 -23.24
N ASN A 319 13.35 -15.87 -22.21
CA ASN A 319 12.50 -14.70 -22.10
C ASN A 319 13.38 -13.46 -21.87
N LYS A 320 13.66 -12.73 -22.95
CA LYS A 320 14.48 -11.51 -22.92
C LYS A 320 13.95 -10.44 -21.95
N ARG A 321 12.63 -10.33 -21.76
CA ARG A 321 12.03 -9.39 -20.80
C ARG A 321 12.41 -9.76 -19.37
N LEU A 322 12.33 -11.05 -19.05
CA LEU A 322 12.73 -11.56 -17.75
C LEU A 322 14.23 -11.43 -17.53
N LEU A 323 15.07 -11.76 -18.53
CA LEU A 323 16.52 -11.53 -18.46
C LEU A 323 16.86 -10.07 -18.15
N ALA A 324 16.23 -9.11 -18.84
CA ALA A 324 16.43 -7.70 -18.55
C ALA A 324 16.01 -7.34 -17.11
N GLY A 325 14.88 -7.87 -16.63
CA GLY A 325 14.43 -7.71 -15.25
C GLY A 325 15.43 -8.26 -14.22
N LEU A 326 15.99 -9.45 -14.48
CA LEU A 326 16.99 -10.09 -13.63
C LEU A 326 18.30 -9.30 -13.57
N TYR A 327 18.81 -8.81 -14.70
CA TYR A 327 19.97 -7.91 -14.72
C TYR A 327 19.71 -6.60 -13.98
N ASN A 328 18.51 -6.02 -14.15
CA ASN A 328 18.13 -4.82 -13.39
C ASN A 328 18.09 -5.10 -11.88
N GLY A 329 17.52 -6.23 -11.48
CA GLY A 329 17.51 -6.70 -10.09
C GLY A 329 18.92 -6.91 -9.52
N LEU A 330 19.81 -7.54 -10.29
CA LEU A 330 21.22 -7.71 -9.92
C LEU A 330 21.90 -6.36 -9.69
N GLY A 331 21.69 -5.39 -10.59
CA GLY A 331 22.14 -4.01 -10.40
C GLY A 331 21.66 -3.44 -9.06
N CYS A 332 20.35 -3.42 -8.81
CA CYS A 332 19.78 -2.93 -7.55
C CYS A 332 20.30 -3.64 -6.28
N SER A 333 20.76 -4.89 -6.40
CA SER A 333 21.31 -5.67 -5.27
C SER A 333 22.83 -5.55 -5.09
N THR A 334 23.53 -4.88 -6.01
CA THR A 334 24.99 -4.78 -6.04
C THR A 334 25.46 -3.48 -5.38
N MET A 335 26.37 -3.59 -4.41
CA MET A 335 26.95 -2.44 -3.70
C MET A 335 28.04 -1.71 -4.50
N ASP A 336 28.79 -2.44 -5.33
CA ASP A 336 29.85 -1.86 -6.16
C ASP A 336 29.25 -0.96 -7.27
N PRO A 337 29.55 0.35 -7.29
CA PRO A 337 28.91 1.29 -8.21
C PRO A 337 29.24 1.05 -9.69
N GLU A 338 30.39 0.44 -10.00
CA GLU A 338 30.80 0.17 -11.38
C GLU A 338 30.07 -1.06 -11.92
N GLN A 339 30.08 -2.15 -11.17
CA GLN A 339 29.38 -3.38 -11.50
C GLN A 339 27.86 -3.16 -11.55
N ARG A 340 27.29 -2.36 -10.64
CA ARG A 340 25.88 -2.00 -10.66
C ARG A 340 25.47 -1.33 -11.97
N LEU A 341 26.21 -0.30 -12.38
CA LEU A 341 25.95 0.40 -13.65
C LEU A 341 26.12 -0.53 -14.86
N GLN A 342 27.08 -1.46 -14.81
CA GLN A 342 27.26 -2.46 -15.85
C GLN A 342 26.01 -3.35 -15.99
N TYR A 343 25.46 -3.87 -14.89
CA TYR A 343 24.24 -4.67 -14.91
C TYR A 343 23.03 -3.88 -15.44
N HIS A 344 22.85 -2.63 -15.01
CA HIS A 344 21.78 -1.78 -15.56
C HIS A 344 21.96 -1.53 -17.07
N LYS A 345 23.19 -1.29 -17.55
CA LYS A 345 23.47 -1.14 -18.99
C LYS A 345 23.24 -2.43 -19.77
N GLN A 346 23.55 -3.60 -19.20
CA GLN A 346 23.23 -4.89 -19.81
C GLN A 346 21.71 -5.09 -19.95
N SER A 347 20.96 -4.77 -18.89
CA SER A 347 19.50 -4.76 -18.92
C SER A 347 18.98 -3.85 -20.03
N LEU A 348 19.52 -2.63 -20.14
CA LEU A 348 19.09 -1.64 -21.13
C LEU A 348 19.35 -2.12 -22.56
N ASN A 349 20.52 -2.71 -22.79
CA ASN A 349 20.87 -3.28 -24.09
C ASN A 349 19.91 -4.40 -24.48
N ILE A 350 19.62 -5.34 -23.57
CA ILE A 350 18.64 -6.42 -23.83
C ILE A 350 17.28 -5.82 -24.15
N MET A 351 16.80 -4.85 -23.37
CA MET A 351 15.52 -4.21 -23.63
C MET A 351 15.48 -3.47 -24.97
N GLY A 352 16.59 -2.88 -25.42
CA GLY A 352 16.70 -2.27 -26.75
C GLY A 352 16.53 -3.25 -27.91
N THR A 353 16.69 -4.56 -27.68
CA THR A 353 16.52 -5.60 -28.73
C THR A 353 15.10 -6.11 -28.90
N ILE A 354 14.16 -5.63 -28.08
CA ILE A 354 12.77 -6.07 -28.07
C ILE A 354 11.85 -4.86 -28.13
N ALA A 355 10.78 -4.93 -28.93
CA ALA A 355 9.75 -3.89 -28.93
C ALA A 355 8.89 -4.05 -27.66
N ILE A 356 9.31 -3.49 -26.51
CA ILE A 356 8.65 -3.72 -25.21
C ILE A 356 7.74 -2.58 -24.77
N ASP A 357 6.75 -2.97 -23.95
CA ASP A 357 6.11 -2.24 -22.84
C ASP A 357 7.00 -1.12 -22.25
N PRO A 358 6.66 0.15 -22.49
CA PRO A 358 7.48 1.28 -22.08
C PRO A 358 7.71 1.36 -20.55
N ARG A 359 6.91 0.71 -19.70
CA ARG A 359 6.98 0.95 -18.25
C ARG A 359 8.20 0.33 -17.56
N ASN A 360 8.57 -0.91 -17.91
CA ASN A 360 9.79 -1.52 -17.38
C ASN A 360 11.04 -0.73 -17.79
N MET A 361 10.96 -0.09 -18.95
CA MET A 361 12.00 0.80 -19.45
C MET A 361 12.14 2.03 -18.56
N ALA A 362 11.04 2.71 -18.21
CA ALA A 362 11.09 3.89 -17.34
C ALA A 362 11.79 3.62 -15.98
N GLY A 363 11.48 2.50 -15.32
CA GLY A 363 12.14 2.13 -14.07
C GLY A 363 13.65 1.89 -14.22
N LEU A 364 14.07 1.30 -15.34
CA LEU A 364 15.48 1.11 -15.65
C LEU A 364 16.21 2.42 -15.95
N TYR A 365 15.60 3.32 -16.73
CA TYR A 365 16.14 4.67 -16.94
C TYR A 365 16.29 5.41 -15.62
N ALA A 366 15.31 5.31 -14.71
CA ALA A 366 15.41 5.89 -13.38
C ALA A 366 16.58 5.34 -12.57
N ASN A 367 16.78 4.01 -12.57
CA ASN A 367 17.91 3.39 -11.88
C ASN A 367 19.27 3.85 -12.43
N ILE A 368 19.39 3.95 -13.76
CA ILE A 368 20.61 4.48 -14.39
C ILE A 368 20.80 5.97 -14.06
N GLY A 369 19.72 6.75 -14.04
CA GLY A 369 19.74 8.14 -13.57
C GLY A 369 20.28 8.25 -12.15
N GLN A 370 19.82 7.37 -11.25
CA GLN A 370 20.33 7.29 -9.87
C GLN A 370 21.81 6.92 -9.81
N ASP A 371 22.30 6.03 -10.68
CA ASP A 371 23.72 5.70 -10.76
C ASP A 371 24.58 6.92 -11.10
N TYR A 372 24.16 7.71 -12.09
CA TYR A 372 24.84 8.94 -12.46
C TYR A 372 24.70 10.01 -11.38
N PHE A 373 23.54 10.12 -10.73
CA PHE A 373 23.32 11.02 -9.61
C PHE A 373 24.28 10.74 -8.46
N GLN A 374 24.48 9.47 -8.08
CA GLN A 374 25.44 9.08 -7.04
C GLN A 374 26.89 9.37 -7.44
N LYS A 375 27.21 9.30 -8.74
CA LYS A 375 28.51 9.74 -9.29
C LYS A 375 28.66 11.26 -9.37
N LYS A 376 27.64 12.03 -8.97
CA LYS A 376 27.55 13.49 -9.09
C LYS A 376 27.58 14.00 -10.54
N ASP A 377 27.32 13.12 -11.50
CA ASP A 377 27.09 13.51 -12.89
C ASP A 377 25.61 13.85 -13.06
N TYR A 378 25.26 15.05 -12.62
CA TYR A 378 23.87 15.52 -12.58
C TYR A 378 23.27 15.74 -13.97
N ASP A 379 24.09 15.97 -15.00
CA ASP A 379 23.59 16.20 -16.36
C ASP A 379 23.19 14.87 -17.02
N SER A 380 23.99 13.82 -16.85
CA SER A 380 23.59 12.46 -17.24
C SER A 380 22.37 12.00 -16.44
N ALA A 381 22.35 12.22 -15.12
CA ALA A 381 21.19 11.86 -14.29
C ALA A 381 19.90 12.53 -14.78
N LEU A 382 19.95 13.83 -15.07
CA LEU A 382 18.82 14.59 -15.60
C LEU A 382 18.35 14.05 -16.94
N HIS A 383 19.27 13.67 -17.85
CA HIS A 383 18.91 13.06 -19.11
C HIS A 383 18.12 11.76 -18.91
N TYR A 384 18.62 10.84 -18.08
CA TYR A 384 17.97 9.56 -17.82
C TYR A 384 16.63 9.71 -17.09
N TYR A 385 16.51 10.61 -16.12
CA TYR A 385 15.22 10.89 -15.46
C TYR A 385 14.19 11.50 -16.43
N ASN A 386 14.60 12.39 -17.33
CA ASN A 386 13.69 12.94 -18.33
C ASN A 386 13.19 11.88 -19.33
N GLU A 387 14.06 10.95 -19.76
CA GLU A 387 13.63 9.84 -20.61
C GLU A 387 12.65 8.90 -19.87
N ALA A 388 12.90 8.60 -18.59
CA ALA A 388 11.96 7.84 -17.76
C ALA A 388 10.59 8.54 -17.64
N MET A 389 10.60 9.84 -17.35
CA MET A 389 9.38 10.65 -17.22
C MET A 389 8.62 10.74 -18.55
N LYS A 390 9.31 10.94 -19.67
CA LYS A 390 8.70 10.95 -21.01
C LYS A 390 7.97 9.64 -21.32
N ILE A 391 8.57 8.51 -20.95
CA ILE A 391 7.95 7.21 -21.11
C ILE A 391 6.70 7.08 -20.23
N GLN A 392 6.79 7.41 -18.94
CA GLN A 392 5.65 7.36 -18.03
C GLN A 392 4.49 8.23 -18.52
N ASN A 393 4.79 9.44 -18.99
CA ASN A 393 3.78 10.37 -19.53
C ASN A 393 3.09 9.85 -20.79
N GLY A 394 3.73 8.96 -21.54
CA GLY A 394 3.14 8.34 -22.74
C GLY A 394 2.23 7.14 -22.45
N VAL A 395 2.30 6.55 -21.26
CA VAL A 395 1.61 5.28 -20.93
C VAL A 395 0.75 5.31 -19.68
N LEU A 396 0.91 6.30 -18.81
CA LEU A 396 0.18 6.42 -17.56
C LEU A 396 -0.70 7.70 -17.56
N PRO A 397 -1.92 7.62 -17.01
CA PRO A 397 -2.76 8.80 -16.77
C PRO A 397 -2.07 9.87 -15.92
N GLU A 398 -2.55 11.11 -16.02
CA GLU A 398 -1.87 12.25 -15.42
C GLU A 398 -1.67 12.10 -13.90
N LYS A 399 -2.70 11.59 -13.21
CA LYS A 399 -2.71 11.38 -11.76
C LYS A 399 -2.26 9.98 -11.34
N HIS A 400 -1.61 9.21 -12.22
CA HIS A 400 -1.13 7.87 -11.84
C HIS A 400 -0.01 7.95 -10.78
N PRO A 401 -0.08 7.17 -9.68
CA PRO A 401 0.89 7.26 -8.58
C PRO A 401 2.34 7.03 -9.02
N ASP A 402 2.62 6.13 -9.96
CA ASP A 402 3.98 5.86 -10.44
C ASP A 402 4.68 7.08 -11.09
N ARG A 403 3.94 8.11 -11.54
CA ARG A 403 4.54 9.35 -12.07
C ARG A 403 5.22 10.18 -10.97
N THR A 404 4.87 9.95 -9.70
CA THR A 404 5.35 10.73 -8.57
C THR A 404 6.82 10.46 -8.26
N LEU A 405 7.30 9.24 -8.50
CA LEU A 405 8.69 8.87 -8.28
C LEU A 405 9.65 9.74 -9.11
N MET A 406 9.33 9.99 -10.38
CA MET A 406 10.19 10.81 -11.24
C MET A 406 10.16 12.28 -10.84
N LEU A 407 9.01 12.80 -10.41
CA LEU A 407 8.90 14.15 -9.86
C LEU A 407 9.80 14.30 -8.62
N THR A 408 9.81 13.32 -7.72
CA THR A 408 10.68 13.33 -6.54
C THR A 408 12.16 13.26 -6.92
N PHE A 409 12.58 12.37 -7.82
CA PHE A 409 13.99 12.31 -8.27
C PHE A 409 14.45 13.57 -8.99
N LEU A 410 13.60 14.19 -9.80
CA LEU A 410 13.89 15.49 -10.42
C LEU A 410 13.99 16.59 -9.36
N GLY A 411 13.12 16.57 -8.34
CA GLY A 411 13.19 17.48 -7.20
C GLY A 411 14.52 17.37 -6.44
N GLU A 412 14.96 16.15 -6.15
CA GLU A 412 16.24 15.88 -5.46
C GLU A 412 17.43 16.38 -6.29
N LEU A 413 17.41 16.12 -7.60
CA LEU A 413 18.44 16.58 -8.52
C LEU A 413 18.50 18.11 -8.58
N LEU A 414 17.35 18.78 -8.68
CA LEU A 414 17.26 20.23 -8.70
C LEU A 414 17.72 20.85 -7.37
N GLN A 415 17.42 20.22 -6.25
CA GLN A 415 17.93 20.61 -4.93
C GLN A 415 19.46 20.53 -4.87
N CYS A 416 20.09 19.48 -5.42
CA CYS A 416 21.55 19.41 -5.54
C CYS A 416 22.13 20.49 -6.46
N LYS A 417 21.40 20.87 -7.52
CA LYS A 417 21.75 22.01 -8.39
C LYS A 417 21.38 23.38 -7.78
N LYS A 418 20.83 23.41 -6.56
CA LYS A 418 20.37 24.59 -5.81
C LYS A 418 19.21 25.36 -6.45
N ASP A 419 18.46 24.72 -7.34
CA ASP A 419 17.22 25.28 -7.87
C ASP A 419 16.03 24.89 -6.98
N TYR A 420 15.99 25.53 -5.81
CA TYR A 420 15.00 25.21 -4.77
C TYR A 420 13.56 25.55 -5.15
N GLY A 421 13.37 26.48 -6.09
CA GLY A 421 12.03 26.84 -6.59
C GLY A 421 11.43 25.71 -7.41
N LEU A 422 12.15 25.27 -8.44
CA LEU A 422 11.69 24.16 -9.28
C LEU A 422 11.65 22.83 -8.51
N ALA A 423 12.55 22.60 -7.55
CA ALA A 423 12.50 21.43 -6.69
C ALA A 423 11.19 21.38 -5.88
N LEU A 424 10.81 22.50 -5.25
CA LEU A 424 9.58 22.61 -4.48
C LEU A 424 8.33 22.38 -5.34
N ASP A 425 8.31 22.92 -6.56
CA ASP A 425 7.19 22.71 -7.50
C ASP A 425 7.02 21.23 -7.88
N ASN A 426 8.13 20.52 -8.12
CA ASN A 426 8.09 19.08 -8.41
C ASN A 426 7.59 18.27 -7.21
N TYR A 427 8.09 18.54 -6.00
CA TYR A 427 7.61 17.85 -4.80
C TYR A 427 6.13 18.15 -4.50
N LYS A 428 5.66 19.38 -4.69
CA LYS A 428 4.24 19.73 -4.52
C LYS A 428 3.35 18.99 -5.51
N LYS A 429 3.75 18.89 -6.78
CA LYS A 429 3.03 18.09 -7.79
C LYS A 429 3.00 16.60 -7.43
N ALA A 430 4.12 16.06 -6.93
CA ALA A 430 4.17 14.69 -6.45
C ALA A 430 3.18 14.49 -5.27
N LEU A 431 3.20 15.39 -4.29
CA LEU A 431 2.34 15.34 -3.11
C LEU A 431 0.86 15.46 -3.46
N GLU A 432 0.49 16.29 -4.45
CA GLU A 432 -0.90 16.41 -4.92
C GLU A 432 -1.42 15.08 -5.45
N ILE A 433 -0.65 14.42 -6.33
CA ILE A 433 -1.03 13.11 -6.89
C ILE A 433 -1.07 12.03 -5.81
N GLN A 434 -0.08 12.01 -4.91
CA GLN A 434 0.00 11.01 -3.85
C GLN A 434 -1.12 11.18 -2.81
N SER A 435 -1.42 12.41 -2.39
CA SER A 435 -2.53 12.71 -1.47
C SER A 435 -3.87 12.27 -2.05
N TYR A 436 -4.05 12.37 -3.37
CA TYR A 436 -5.25 11.92 -4.04
C TYR A 436 -5.36 10.39 -4.15
N CYS A 437 -4.26 9.70 -4.50
CA CYS A 437 -4.29 8.27 -4.84
C CYS A 437 -3.91 7.32 -3.69
N VAL A 438 -2.93 7.73 -2.87
CA VAL A 438 -2.25 6.90 -1.86
C VAL A 438 -1.85 7.74 -0.62
N PRO A 439 -2.81 8.41 0.06
CA PRO A 439 -2.55 9.42 1.11
C PRO A 439 -1.85 8.89 2.37
N HIS A 440 -1.76 7.57 2.54
CA HIS A 440 -1.14 6.92 3.69
C HIS A 440 0.03 6.04 3.26
N SER A 441 0.74 6.42 2.19
CA SER A 441 1.93 5.70 1.72
C SER A 441 3.21 6.31 2.28
N ILE A 442 4.27 5.49 2.31
CA ILE A 442 5.61 5.93 2.72
C ILE A 442 6.16 7.02 1.79
N ASP A 443 5.75 7.02 0.52
CA ASP A 443 6.21 7.99 -0.48
C ASP A 443 5.65 9.39 -0.19
N VAL A 444 4.45 9.49 0.39
CA VAL A 444 3.89 10.75 0.91
C VAL A 444 4.77 11.31 2.01
N ALA A 445 5.17 10.48 2.98
CA ALA A 445 6.02 10.89 4.10
C ALA A 445 7.39 11.39 3.61
N ARG A 446 8.01 10.68 2.65
CA ARG A 446 9.27 11.11 2.04
C ARG A 446 9.13 12.45 1.32
N THR A 447 8.03 12.65 0.59
CA THR A 447 7.78 13.90 -0.13
C THR A 447 7.57 15.07 0.84
N PHE A 448 6.82 14.87 1.93
CA PHE A 448 6.69 15.86 3.00
C PHE A 448 8.05 16.22 3.62
N LYS A 449 8.89 15.22 3.93
CA LYS A 449 10.24 15.45 4.43
C LYS A 449 11.08 16.28 3.43
N CYS A 450 11.07 15.95 2.14
CA CYS A 450 11.80 16.72 1.13
C CYS A 450 11.33 18.17 1.03
N ILE A 451 10.01 18.41 1.13
CA ILE A 451 9.45 19.77 1.19
C ILE A 451 9.92 20.50 2.45
N ALA A 452 9.91 19.81 3.60
CA ALA A 452 10.40 20.36 4.86
C ALA A 452 11.89 20.73 4.81
N ASP A 453 12.74 19.87 4.24
CA ASP A 453 14.16 20.13 4.04
C ASP A 453 14.38 21.40 3.21
N LEU A 454 13.55 21.66 2.18
CA LEU A 454 13.63 22.88 1.38
C LEU A 454 13.20 24.13 2.16
N HIS A 455 12.16 24.02 2.98
CA HIS A 455 11.73 25.11 3.85
C HIS A 455 12.77 25.42 4.94
N ASP A 456 13.42 24.40 5.51
CA ASP A 456 14.52 24.55 6.48
C ASP A 456 15.71 25.30 5.85
N ILE A 457 16.13 24.92 4.63
CA ILE A 457 17.19 25.62 3.89
C ILE A 457 16.84 27.10 3.62
N LYS A 458 15.54 27.42 3.48
CA LYS A 458 15.04 28.79 3.30
C LYS A 458 14.81 29.54 4.61
N GLU A 459 15.09 28.91 5.76
CA GLU A 459 14.81 29.44 7.10
C GLU A 459 13.31 29.67 7.38
N GLU A 460 12.44 28.98 6.64
CA GLU A 460 10.97 28.98 6.81
C GLU A 460 10.57 27.90 7.85
N PHE A 461 10.99 28.11 9.10
CA PHE A 461 10.97 27.05 10.12
C PHE A 461 9.58 26.55 10.52
N SER A 462 8.54 27.40 10.48
CA SER A 462 7.16 26.99 10.77
C SER A 462 6.62 25.98 9.76
N GLU A 463 6.87 26.24 8.48
CA GLU A 463 6.49 25.41 7.36
C GLU A 463 7.30 24.11 7.37
N ALA A 464 8.61 24.19 7.67
CA ALA A 464 9.45 23.01 7.83
C ALA A 464 8.94 22.09 8.95
N LEU A 465 8.69 22.63 10.15
CA LEU A 465 8.14 21.87 11.28
C LEU A 465 6.79 21.24 10.93
N SER A 466 5.89 21.99 10.28
CA SER A 466 4.58 21.47 9.87
C SER A 466 4.74 20.25 8.96
N ASN A 467 5.57 20.35 7.91
CA ASN A 467 5.77 19.26 6.95
C ASN A 467 6.51 18.06 7.57
N TYR A 468 7.52 18.26 8.43
CA TYR A 468 8.16 17.15 9.13
C TYR A 468 7.20 16.42 10.07
N ASN A 469 6.32 17.13 10.77
CA ASN A 469 5.31 16.49 11.62
C ASN A 469 4.33 15.66 10.79
N HIS A 470 3.89 16.14 9.62
CA HIS A 470 3.07 15.33 8.71
C HIS A 470 3.81 14.07 8.22
N ALA A 471 5.10 14.20 7.89
CA ALA A 471 5.92 13.04 7.54
C ALA A 471 5.99 12.02 8.69
N LEU A 472 6.27 12.49 9.91
CA LEU A 472 6.37 11.67 11.11
C LEU A 472 5.04 10.96 11.44
N GLU A 473 3.90 11.67 11.37
CA GLU A 473 2.56 11.09 11.56
C GLU A 473 2.25 9.96 10.57
N VAL A 474 2.74 10.07 9.33
CA VAL A 474 2.60 9.01 8.33
C VAL A 474 3.55 7.85 8.63
N TYR A 475 4.83 8.13 8.93
CA TYR A 475 5.80 7.08 9.27
C TYR A 475 5.36 6.24 10.47
N GLU A 476 4.80 6.85 11.51
CA GLU A 476 4.35 6.19 12.73
C GLU A 476 3.16 5.24 12.54
N LYS A 477 2.46 5.33 11.40
CA LYS A 477 1.40 4.36 11.03
C LYS A 477 1.96 3.02 10.55
N PHE A 478 3.25 2.95 10.24
CA PHE A 478 3.92 1.73 9.80
C PHE A 478 4.69 1.06 10.95
N PRO A 479 4.91 -0.26 10.89
CA PRO A 479 5.77 -0.96 11.84
C PRO A 479 7.18 -0.33 11.89
N LEU A 480 7.58 0.14 13.08
CA LEU A 480 8.85 0.83 13.32
C LEU A 480 10.07 0.05 12.83
N ASN A 481 10.03 -1.29 12.93
CA ASN A 481 11.11 -2.20 12.51
C ASN A 481 11.53 -2.09 11.04
N THR A 482 10.71 -1.46 10.20
CA THR A 482 10.96 -1.36 8.75
C THR A 482 11.56 0.00 8.36
N TYR A 483 11.35 1.05 9.17
CA TYR A 483 11.62 2.45 8.79
C TYR A 483 12.27 3.26 9.93
N HIS A 484 13.06 2.58 10.78
CA HIS A 484 13.79 3.24 11.87
C HIS A 484 14.61 4.43 11.35
N SER A 485 15.33 4.28 10.23
CA SER A 485 16.18 5.34 9.70
C SER A 485 15.41 6.61 9.34
N GLU A 486 14.27 6.48 8.66
CA GLU A 486 13.47 7.62 8.22
C GLU A 486 12.78 8.33 9.40
N VAL A 487 12.27 7.57 10.36
CA VAL A 487 11.68 8.11 11.60
C VAL A 487 12.74 8.87 12.41
N GLU A 488 13.92 8.28 12.57
CA GLU A 488 15.02 8.87 13.32
C GLU A 488 15.52 10.16 12.69
N GLU A 489 15.73 10.17 11.38
CA GLU A 489 16.15 11.36 10.67
C GLU A 489 15.11 12.48 10.80
N THR A 490 13.82 12.15 10.65
CA THR A 490 12.73 13.13 10.79
C THR A 490 12.65 13.69 12.20
N LEU A 491 12.72 12.84 13.23
CA LEU A 491 12.72 13.26 14.64
C LEU A 491 13.93 14.14 14.97
N TRP A 492 15.10 13.78 14.48
CA TRP A 492 16.29 14.61 14.63
C TRP A 492 16.09 15.99 14.01
N ARG A 493 15.59 16.08 12.76
CA ARG A 493 15.34 17.35 12.08
C ARG A 493 14.37 18.24 12.85
N ILE A 494 13.25 17.67 13.32
CA ILE A 494 12.27 18.36 14.16
C ILE A 494 12.93 18.90 15.44
N SER A 495 13.71 18.05 16.12
CA SER A 495 14.36 18.41 17.39
C SER A 495 15.40 19.51 17.20
N ALA A 496 16.18 19.44 16.11
CA ALA A 496 17.13 20.48 15.74
C ALA A 496 16.44 21.82 15.42
N LEU A 497 15.32 21.79 14.70
CA LEU A 497 14.52 22.99 14.43
C LEU A 497 13.98 23.63 15.71
N TYR A 498 13.42 22.83 16.63
CA TYR A 498 12.97 23.36 17.92
C TYR A 498 14.11 24.00 18.71
N ALA A 499 15.30 23.39 18.70
CA ALA A 499 16.47 23.98 19.35
C ALA A 499 16.89 25.31 18.71
N ASN A 500 16.84 25.42 17.38
CA ASN A 500 17.16 26.65 16.65
C ASN A 500 16.18 27.79 16.93
N ILE A 501 14.90 27.48 17.11
CA ILE A 501 13.85 28.46 17.45
C ILE A 501 13.87 28.82 18.96
N GLY A 502 14.70 28.14 19.75
CA GLY A 502 14.83 28.34 21.20
C GLY A 502 13.80 27.59 22.05
N ASN A 503 13.02 26.70 21.45
CA ASN A 503 12.10 25.81 22.18
C ASN A 503 12.86 24.55 22.65
N TYR A 504 13.73 24.73 23.63
CA TYR A 504 14.61 23.65 24.10
C TYR A 504 13.84 22.48 24.74
N SER A 505 12.67 22.71 25.33
CA SER A 505 11.87 21.65 25.94
C SER A 505 11.41 20.61 24.91
N LEU A 506 10.85 21.05 23.78
CA LEU A 506 10.40 20.13 22.72
C LEU A 506 11.58 19.49 21.99
N ALA A 507 12.70 20.23 21.86
CA ALA A 507 13.92 19.68 21.30
C ALA A 507 14.48 18.52 22.15
N ILE A 508 14.55 18.70 23.48
CA ILE A 508 14.99 17.66 24.41
C ILE A 508 14.09 16.43 24.33
N GLU A 509 12.76 16.62 24.39
CA GLU A 509 11.80 15.52 24.28
C GLU A 509 11.98 14.72 22.97
N GLY A 510 12.16 15.41 21.85
CA GLY A 510 12.40 14.77 20.55
C GLY A 510 13.71 13.98 20.48
N TYR A 511 14.80 14.53 21.05
CA TYR A 511 16.09 13.83 21.13
C TYR A 511 16.06 12.62 22.09
N GLU A 512 15.35 12.71 23.21
CA GLU A 512 15.15 11.58 24.13
C GLU A 512 14.31 10.47 23.47
N ARG A 513 13.29 10.86 22.72
CA ARG A 513 12.49 9.93 21.91
C ARG A 513 13.34 9.23 20.84
N LEU A 514 14.21 9.96 20.15
CA LEU A 514 15.17 9.42 19.20
C LEU A 514 16.10 8.38 19.88
N LEU A 515 16.68 8.70 21.04
CA LEU A 515 17.50 7.75 21.81
C LEU A 515 16.72 6.49 22.21
N TYR A 516 15.46 6.64 22.63
CA TYR A 516 14.61 5.51 23.01
C TYR A 516 14.38 4.56 21.83
N ILE A 517 14.12 5.10 20.64
CA ILE A 517 13.96 4.30 19.42
C ILE A 517 15.27 3.59 19.09
N GLN A 518 16.40 4.28 19.07
CA GLN A 518 17.72 3.68 18.82
C GLN A 518 18.02 2.53 19.79
N LEU A 519 17.81 2.72 21.09
CA LEU A 519 18.03 1.69 22.13
C LEU A 519 17.17 0.43 21.96
N SER A 520 16.08 0.50 21.20
CA SER A 520 15.19 -0.65 20.99
C SER A 520 15.74 -1.69 20.01
N TYR A 521 16.70 -1.33 19.16
CA TYR A 521 17.18 -2.24 18.10
C TYR A 521 18.70 -2.24 17.86
N ILE A 522 19.45 -1.26 18.37
CA ILE A 522 20.93 -1.27 18.34
C ILE A 522 21.53 -1.25 19.75
N PRO A 523 22.72 -1.86 19.95
CA PRO A 523 23.37 -1.87 21.25
C PRO A 523 23.77 -0.44 21.69
N SER A 524 23.66 -0.14 22.98
CA SER A 524 23.93 1.20 23.57
C SER A 524 25.35 1.74 23.41
N TYR A 525 26.25 0.96 22.80
CA TYR A 525 27.64 1.33 22.50
C TYR A 525 27.88 1.53 21.00
N ASP A 526 26.83 1.55 20.18
CA ASP A 526 26.93 1.86 18.75
C ASP A 526 27.29 3.35 18.53
N LEU A 527 28.09 3.63 17.50
CA LEU A 527 28.55 4.99 17.19
C LEU A 527 27.41 5.95 16.81
N THR A 528 26.28 5.44 16.34
CA THR A 528 25.07 6.23 16.00
C THR A 528 24.56 7.08 17.17
N PHE A 529 24.72 6.61 18.42
CA PHE A 529 24.32 7.34 19.62
C PHE A 529 25.16 8.60 19.89
N VAL A 530 26.39 8.66 19.36
CA VAL A 530 27.32 9.77 19.63
C VAL A 530 26.75 11.09 19.13
N ASP A 531 26.22 11.12 17.90
CA ASP A 531 25.66 12.35 17.33
C ASP A 531 24.41 12.79 18.09
N THR A 532 23.53 11.84 18.43
CA THR A 532 22.32 12.11 19.22
C THR A 532 22.68 12.71 20.59
N TYR A 533 23.62 12.10 21.33
CA TYR A 533 24.06 12.63 22.62
C TYR A 533 24.74 13.99 22.52
N LYS A 534 25.55 14.24 21.49
CA LYS A 534 26.17 15.56 21.29
C LYS A 534 25.13 16.64 21.03
N ARG A 535 24.10 16.35 20.24
CA ARG A 535 23.00 17.29 19.95
C ARG A 535 22.13 17.54 21.17
N LEU A 536 21.77 16.49 21.90
CA LEU A 536 21.05 16.61 23.17
C LEU A 536 21.87 17.43 24.18
N GLY A 537 23.17 17.16 24.30
CA GLY A 537 24.08 17.93 25.13
C GLY A 537 24.14 19.41 24.74
N ALA A 538 24.28 19.73 23.46
CA ALA A 538 24.23 21.10 22.96
C ALA A 538 22.88 21.79 23.22
N THR A 539 21.77 21.04 23.13
CA THR A 539 20.43 21.54 23.44
C THR A 539 20.30 21.86 24.93
N PHE A 540 20.85 21.02 25.81
CA PHE A 540 20.91 21.31 27.25
C PHE A 540 21.79 22.52 27.58
N VAL A 541 22.90 22.75 26.86
CA VAL A 541 23.68 23.99 26.99
C VAL A 541 22.83 25.20 26.64
N GLY A 542 22.08 25.15 25.53
CA GLY A 542 21.15 26.22 25.14
C GLY A 542 20.04 26.46 26.18
N ALA A 543 19.58 25.39 26.83
CA ALA A 543 18.61 25.44 27.93
C ALA A 543 19.23 25.83 29.30
N GLU A 544 20.51 26.22 29.34
CA GLU A 544 21.26 26.56 30.56
C GLU A 544 21.35 25.42 31.60
N ASN A 545 21.16 24.16 31.18
CA ASN A 545 21.27 22.96 32.02
C ASN A 545 22.62 22.26 31.79
N VAL A 546 23.69 22.90 32.28
CA VAL A 546 25.06 22.40 32.12
C VAL A 546 25.28 21.00 32.73
N PRO A 547 24.70 20.62 33.90
CA PRO A 547 24.85 19.27 34.43
C PRO A 547 24.33 18.18 33.49
N ALA A 548 23.14 18.36 32.91
CA ALA A 548 22.57 17.40 31.97
C ALA A 548 23.35 17.37 30.64
N ALA A 549 23.86 18.54 30.20
CA ALA A 549 24.74 18.60 29.05
C ALA A 549 26.00 17.77 29.24
N LEU A 550 26.69 17.93 30.38
CA LEU A 550 27.90 17.18 30.71
C LEU A 550 27.65 15.67 30.71
N ASP A 551 26.53 15.21 31.28
CA ASP A 551 26.15 13.79 31.27
C ASP A 551 26.04 13.25 29.83
N CYS A 552 25.40 14.00 28.93
CA CYS A 552 25.30 13.63 27.52
C CYS A 552 26.68 13.55 26.83
N PHE A 553 27.55 14.55 27.05
CA PHE A 553 28.89 14.54 26.47
C PHE A 553 29.78 13.42 27.04
N TYR A 554 29.66 13.08 28.32
CA TYR A 554 30.35 11.93 28.90
C TYR A 554 29.85 10.60 28.32
N LYS A 555 28.53 10.45 28.09
CA LYS A 555 27.98 9.28 27.39
C LYS A 555 28.53 9.17 25.97
N ALA A 556 28.53 10.25 25.19
CA ALA A 556 29.14 10.29 23.86
C ALA A 556 30.63 9.90 23.90
N LEU A 557 31.40 10.46 24.85
CA LEU A 557 32.82 10.15 25.03
C LEU A 557 33.06 8.68 25.35
N SER A 558 32.25 8.11 26.25
CA SER A 558 32.37 6.69 26.66
C SER A 558 32.17 5.72 25.49
N ILE A 559 31.28 6.07 24.55
CA ILE A 559 31.03 5.28 23.34
C ILE A 559 32.20 5.39 22.38
N LEU A 560 32.72 6.60 22.17
CA LEU A 560 33.88 6.85 21.32
C LEU A 560 35.13 6.11 21.83
N GLU A 561 35.45 6.24 23.12
CA GLU A 561 36.63 5.60 23.72
C GLU A 561 36.54 4.06 23.70
N ARG A 562 35.33 3.51 23.66
CA ARG A 562 35.11 2.07 23.52
C ARG A 562 35.30 1.57 22.08
N ASN A 563 34.93 2.37 21.07
CA ASN A 563 34.99 1.97 19.67
C ASN A 563 36.32 2.31 18.99
N PHE A 564 37.06 3.29 19.51
CA PHE A 564 38.35 3.71 18.96
C PHE A 564 39.51 3.35 19.88
N ASN A 565 40.52 2.66 19.32
CA ASN A 565 41.72 2.23 20.07
C ASN A 565 42.75 3.36 20.31
N SER A 566 42.47 4.59 19.89
CA SER A 566 43.37 5.74 20.06
C SER A 566 42.65 6.90 20.74
N SER A 567 43.23 7.39 21.83
CA SER A 567 42.77 8.59 22.54
C SER A 567 42.89 9.86 21.71
N ASP A 568 43.67 9.81 20.62
CA ASP A 568 43.93 10.94 19.72
C ASP A 568 42.95 10.97 18.54
N HIS A 569 41.91 10.12 18.55
CA HIS A 569 40.85 10.19 17.53
C HIS A 569 40.22 11.60 17.54
N PRO A 570 40.07 12.28 16.39
CA PRO A 570 39.63 13.68 16.34
C PRO A 570 38.31 13.93 17.09
N GLU A 571 37.37 12.99 17.03
CA GLU A 571 36.09 13.12 17.75
C GLU A 571 36.23 13.01 19.26
N ILE A 572 37.14 12.15 19.76
CA ILE A 572 37.42 12.04 21.20
C ILE A 572 38.01 13.34 21.73
N VAL A 573 38.97 13.91 20.98
CA VAL A 573 39.59 15.19 21.31
C VAL A 573 38.55 16.30 21.36
N ALA A 574 37.71 16.41 20.32
CA ALA A 574 36.67 17.44 20.25
C ALA A 574 35.67 17.36 21.42
N VAL A 575 35.21 16.16 21.79
CA VAL A 575 34.30 16.00 22.92
C VAL A 575 34.99 16.33 24.25
N LYS A 576 36.25 15.94 24.44
CA LYS A 576 37.03 16.28 25.65
C LYS A 576 37.26 17.78 25.79
N GLU A 577 37.54 18.49 24.69
CA GLU A 577 37.68 19.95 24.69
C GLU A 577 36.36 20.62 25.06
N GLY A 578 35.23 20.16 24.50
CA GLY A 578 33.90 20.64 24.86
C GLY A 578 33.60 20.47 26.35
N ILE A 579 33.87 19.29 26.92
CA ILE A 579 33.72 19.01 28.35
C ILE A 579 34.57 19.96 29.21
N ARG A 580 35.86 20.14 28.87
CA ARG A 580 36.75 21.05 29.59
C ARG A 580 36.26 22.48 29.57
N PHE A 581 35.79 22.95 28.42
CA PHE A 581 35.24 24.30 28.27
C PHE A 581 34.02 24.51 29.16
N MET A 582 33.06 23.58 29.16
CA MET A 582 31.87 23.67 30.03
C MET A 582 32.24 23.62 31.51
N MET A 583 33.18 22.75 31.90
CA MET A 583 33.65 22.65 33.29
C MET A 583 34.37 23.91 33.79
N HIS A 584 35.01 24.67 32.90
CA HIS A 584 35.67 25.92 33.25
C HIS A 584 34.68 27.09 33.42
N ASN A 585 33.48 26.98 32.84
CA ASN A 585 32.44 28.00 32.89
C ASN A 585 31.33 27.71 33.90
N LEU A 586 31.44 26.62 34.66
CA LEU A 586 30.67 26.29 35.86
C LEU A 586 31.28 26.99 37.08
#